data_AF-A0A2V6B9B3-F1
#
_entry.id   AF-A0A2V6B9B3-F1
#
_cell.length_a   1.000
_cell.length_b   1.000
_cell.length_c   1.000
_cell.angle_alpha   90.00
_cell.angle_beta   90.00
_cell.angle_gamma   90.00
#
_symmetry.space_group_name_H-M   'P 1'
#
loop_
_entity.id
_entity.type
_entity.pdbx_description
1 polymer ?
#
loop_
_entity_poly.entity_id
_entity_poly.type
_entity_poly.pdbx_seq_one_letter_code
_entity_poly.pdbx_strand_id
1 'polypeptide(L)'
;MSSLFDPQILCRYFALAVIGLIGFALRRHASWKTMLPASLAASVIFYGITNAFSWLTDPGYVKNFTGLVQALTVGLPQYSATPSWMFFRNSLLSDLAFTAVFILLMRAQSPRARAEVAVARAA
;
A
#
# COMPACT_ATOMS: atom_id res chain seq x y z
N MET A 1 -18.53 -21.99 -2.19
CA MET A 1 -17.45 -22.91 -1.75
C MET A 1 -16.17 -22.09 -1.69
N SER A 2 -15.56 -22.03 -0.50
CA SER A 2 -14.30 -21.33 -0.11
C SER A 2 -14.07 -19.90 -0.63
N SER A 3 -14.62 -18.91 0.08
CA SER A 3 -14.36 -17.46 -0.10
C SER A 3 -12.86 -17.14 -0.27
N LEU A 4 -11.96 -17.87 0.39
CA LEU A 4 -10.51 -17.64 0.35
C LEU A 4 -9.84 -17.84 -1.01
N PHE A 5 -10.43 -18.65 -1.90
CA PHE A 5 -9.88 -18.93 -3.24
C PHE A 5 -10.61 -18.18 -4.35
N ASP A 6 -11.44 -17.20 -3.98
CA ASP A 6 -12.05 -16.31 -4.96
C ASP A 6 -10.96 -15.59 -5.78
N PRO A 7 -11.07 -15.49 -7.12
CA PRO A 7 -10.06 -14.86 -7.96
C PRO A 7 -9.67 -13.45 -7.51
N GLN A 8 -10.61 -12.68 -6.98
CA GLN A 8 -10.34 -11.34 -6.46
C GLN A 8 -9.47 -11.39 -5.19
N ILE A 9 -9.70 -12.37 -4.31
CA ILE A 9 -8.89 -12.57 -3.11
C ILE A 9 -7.48 -13.05 -3.48
N LEU A 10 -7.36 -13.97 -4.43
CA LEU A 10 -6.07 -14.42 -4.96
C LEU A 10 -5.27 -13.26 -5.57
N CYS A 11 -5.93 -12.35 -6.31
CA CYS A 11 -5.30 -11.14 -6.84
C CYS A 11 -4.74 -10.24 -5.72
N ARG A 12 -5.48 -10.08 -4.61
CA ARG A 12 -5.01 -9.30 -3.45
C ARG A 12 -3.79 -9.94 -2.80
N TYR A 13 -3.78 -11.27 -2.62
CA TYR A 13 -2.61 -11.97 -2.10
C TYR A 13 -1.40 -11.85 -3.04
N PHE A 14 -1.62 -11.93 -4.35
CA PHE A 14 -0.57 -11.68 -5.32
C PHE A 14 -0.01 -10.26 -5.21
N ALA A 15 -0.86 -9.23 -5.15
CA ALA A 15 -0.42 -7.85 -4.98
C ALA A 15 0.37 -7.64 -3.68
N LEU A 16 -0.08 -8.25 -2.57
CA LEU A 16 0.65 -8.25 -1.30
C LEU A 16 2.00 -8.95 -1.40
N ALA A 17 2.08 -10.08 -2.11
CA ALA A 17 3.35 -10.77 -2.34
C ALA A 17 4.33 -9.90 -3.13
N VAL A 18 3.87 -9.22 -4.19
CA VAL A 18 4.69 -8.28 -4.97
C VAL A 18 5.24 -7.16 -4.07
N ILE A 19 4.39 -6.56 -3.24
CA ILE A 19 4.81 -5.50 -2.30
C ILE A 19 5.79 -6.04 -1.27
N GLY A 20 5.55 -7.24 -0.73
CA GLY A 20 6.45 -7.91 0.19
C GLY A 20 7.83 -8.17 -0.41
N LEU A 21 7.89 -8.58 -1.69
CA LEU A 21 9.15 -8.77 -2.41
C LEU A 21 9.90 -7.45 -2.62
N ILE A 22 9.19 -6.35 -2.95
CA ILE A 22 9.79 -5.01 -3.03
C ILE A 22 10.39 -4.61 -1.68
N GLY A 23 9.63 -4.77 -0.59
CA GLY A 23 10.12 -4.50 0.76
C GLY A 23 11.33 -5.36 1.12
N PHE A 24 11.31 -6.65 0.79
CA PHE A 24 12.42 -7.57 1.03
C PHE A 24 13.68 -7.16 0.26
N ALA A 25 13.55 -6.70 -0.98
CA ALA A 25 14.68 -6.21 -1.77
C ALA A 25 15.27 -4.90 -1.19
N LEU A 26 14.42 -4.00 -0.72
CA LEU A 26 14.84 -2.71 -0.16
C LEU A 26 15.39 -2.78 1.27
N ARG A 27 15.21 -3.91 1.97
CA ARG A 27 15.58 -4.05 3.39
C ARG A 27 17.04 -3.72 3.70
N ARG A 28 17.96 -3.99 2.76
CA ARG A 28 19.41 -3.75 2.94
C ARG A 28 19.77 -2.25 2.96
N HIS A 29 18.89 -1.41 2.43
CA HIS A 29 19.06 0.04 2.36
C HIS A 29 17.91 0.75 3.09
N ALA A 30 17.32 0.10 4.11
CA ALA A 30 16.19 0.63 4.86
C ALA A 30 16.57 1.94 5.55
N SER A 31 16.00 3.03 5.07
CA SER A 31 16.15 4.37 5.62
C SER A 31 14.89 5.16 5.31
N TRP A 32 14.66 6.27 5.99
CA TRP A 32 13.50 7.12 5.72
C TRP A 32 13.39 7.55 4.24
N LYS A 33 14.54 7.73 3.56
CA LYS A 33 14.62 8.13 2.14
C LYS A 33 14.16 7.03 1.19
N THR A 34 14.31 5.76 1.58
CA THR A 34 13.90 4.62 0.76
C THR A 34 12.50 4.14 1.14
N MET A 35 12.14 4.22 2.42
CA MET A 35 10.88 3.68 2.95
C MET A 35 9.64 4.51 2.58
N LEU A 36 9.71 5.84 2.62
CA LEU A 36 8.55 6.68 2.25
C LEU A 36 8.17 6.54 0.77
N PRO A 37 9.12 6.64 -0.20
CA PRO A 37 8.80 6.39 -1.60
C PRO A 37 8.37 4.94 -1.86
N ALA A 38 8.96 3.96 -1.15
CA ALA A 38 8.56 2.56 -1.28
C ALA A 38 7.13 2.32 -0.79
N SER A 39 6.71 2.97 0.30
CA SER A 39 5.33 2.92 0.79
C SER A 39 4.37 3.52 -0.22
N LEU A 40 4.67 4.70 -0.76
CA LEU A 40 3.85 5.31 -1.83
C LEU A 40 3.75 4.39 -3.05
N ALA A 41 4.87 3.84 -3.52
CA ALA A 41 4.90 2.93 -4.65
C ALA A 41 4.10 1.66 -4.37
N ALA A 42 4.20 1.09 -3.16
CA ALA A 42 3.44 -0.07 -2.74
C ALA A 42 1.92 0.18 -2.80
N SER A 43 1.45 1.32 -2.26
CA SER A 43 0.02 1.67 -2.31
C SER A 43 -0.47 1.83 -3.75
N VAL A 44 0.33 2.48 -4.62
CA VAL A 44 0.00 2.67 -6.05
C VAL A 44 -0.04 1.33 -6.79
N ILE A 45 0.95 0.46 -6.57
CA ILE A 45 1.02 -0.86 -7.18
C ILE A 45 -0.16 -1.74 -6.73
N PHE A 46 -0.45 -1.78 -5.43
CA PHE A 46 -1.58 -2.53 -4.89
C PHE A 46 -2.89 -2.08 -5.53
N TYR A 47 -3.13 -0.76 -5.54
CA TYR A 47 -4.33 -0.17 -6.09
C TYR A 47 -4.47 -0.42 -7.59
N GLY A 48 -3.39 -0.23 -8.34
CA GLY A 48 -3.36 -0.46 -9.78
C GLY A 48 -3.67 -1.92 -10.13
N ILE A 49 -2.99 -2.88 -9.50
CA ILE A 49 -3.19 -4.31 -9.75
C ILE A 49 -4.62 -4.72 -9.44
N THR A 50 -5.13 -4.36 -8.26
CA THR A 50 -6.46 -4.80 -7.80
C THR A 50 -7.59 -4.20 -8.65
N ASN A 51 -7.50 -2.92 -9.03
CA ASN A 51 -8.51 -2.28 -9.87
C ASN A 51 -8.42 -2.72 -11.33
N ALA A 52 -7.21 -2.92 -11.87
CA ALA A 52 -7.04 -3.47 -13.23
C ALA A 52 -7.58 -4.90 -13.31
N PHE A 53 -7.40 -5.70 -12.25
CA PHE A 53 -7.99 -7.03 -12.19
C PHE A 53 -9.51 -6.99 -12.10
N SER A 54 -10.10 -6.11 -11.28
CA SER A 54 -11.55 -5.89 -11.28
C SER A 54 -12.07 -5.45 -12.64
N TRP A 55 -11.38 -4.52 -13.31
CA TRP A 55 -11.68 -4.14 -14.68
C TRP A 55 -11.62 -5.33 -15.65
N LEU A 56 -10.68 -6.26 -15.47
CA LEU A 56 -10.54 -7.43 -16.33
C LEU A 56 -11.64 -8.47 -16.07
N THR A 57 -11.97 -8.75 -14.81
CA THR A 57 -12.84 -9.88 -14.44
C THR A 57 -14.32 -9.52 -14.27
N ASP A 58 -14.64 -8.32 -13.80
CA ASP A 58 -16.02 -7.93 -13.51
C ASP A 58 -16.74 -7.52 -14.81
N PRO A 59 -17.88 -8.15 -15.16
CA PRO A 59 -18.61 -7.82 -16.39
C PRO A 59 -19.22 -6.41 -16.38
N GLY A 60 -19.32 -5.75 -15.22
CA GLY A 60 -19.81 -4.38 -15.09
C GLY A 60 -18.91 -3.31 -15.72
N TYR A 61 -17.66 -3.65 -16.04
CA TYR A 61 -16.75 -2.74 -16.74
C TYR A 61 -16.67 -3.03 -18.24
N VAL A 62 -16.72 -1.95 -19.03
CA VAL A 62 -16.37 -2.01 -20.45
C VAL A 62 -14.88 -2.33 -20.61
N LYS A 63 -14.53 -3.32 -21.44
CA LYS A 63 -13.16 -3.81 -21.63
C LYS A 63 -12.34 -2.92 -22.57
N ASN A 64 -12.27 -1.65 -22.25
CA ASN A 64 -11.46 -0.64 -22.93
C ASN A 64 -10.78 0.30 -21.92
N PHE A 65 -10.00 1.25 -22.43
CA PHE A 65 -9.29 2.20 -21.59
C PHE A 65 -10.22 3.05 -20.70
N THR A 66 -11.39 3.43 -21.21
CA THR A 66 -12.39 4.18 -20.43
C THR A 66 -12.89 3.39 -19.24
N GLY A 67 -13.19 2.09 -19.41
CA GLY A 67 -13.57 1.23 -18.30
C GLY A 67 -12.45 1.00 -17.29
N LEU A 68 -11.19 0.97 -17.73
CA LEU A 68 -10.04 0.92 -16.82
C LEU A 68 -9.94 2.19 -15.99
N VAL A 69 -10.09 3.37 -16.61
CA VAL A 69 -10.12 4.66 -15.90
C VAL A 69 -11.30 4.69 -14.92
N GLN A 70 -12.47 4.20 -15.32
CA GLN A 70 -13.63 4.08 -14.44
C GLN A 70 -13.31 3.20 -13.21
N ALA A 71 -12.70 2.04 -13.41
CA ALA A 71 -12.28 1.16 -12.31
C ALA A 71 -11.28 1.86 -11.37
N LEU A 72 -10.33 2.63 -11.91
CA LEU A 72 -9.31 3.35 -11.15
C LEU A 72 -9.79 4.64 -10.48
N THR A 73 -11.03 5.07 -10.69
CA THR A 73 -11.52 6.35 -10.15
C THR A 73 -12.82 6.17 -9.38
N VAL A 74 -13.92 5.94 -10.08
CA VAL A 74 -15.27 5.96 -9.51
C VAL A 74 -15.78 4.56 -9.16
N GLY A 75 -15.29 3.53 -9.83
CA GLY A 75 -15.80 2.17 -9.70
C GLY A 75 -17.13 1.94 -10.43
N LEU A 76 -17.85 0.88 -10.04
CA LEU A 76 -19.19 0.60 -10.57
C LEU A 76 -20.26 1.45 -9.86
N PRO A 77 -21.33 1.86 -10.55
CA PRO A 77 -22.38 2.70 -9.97
C PRO A 77 -23.01 2.15 -8.68
N GLN A 78 -23.14 0.82 -8.55
CA GLN A 78 -23.67 0.18 -7.34
C GLN A 78 -22.82 0.44 -6.08
N TYR A 79 -21.54 0.83 -6.24
CA TYR A 79 -20.61 1.14 -5.14
C TYR A 79 -20.30 2.63 -5.04
N SER A 80 -21.13 3.50 -5.63
CA SER A 80 -20.92 4.95 -5.72
C SER A 80 -20.75 5.67 -4.38
N ALA A 81 -21.29 5.13 -3.28
CA ALA A 81 -21.07 5.66 -1.93
C ALA A 81 -19.61 5.54 -1.47
N THR A 82 -18.86 4.58 -2.03
CA THR A 82 -17.46 4.30 -1.71
C THR A 82 -16.67 4.15 -3.01
N PRO A 83 -16.37 5.24 -3.72
CA PRO A 83 -15.65 5.17 -4.99
C PRO A 83 -14.23 4.63 -4.79
N SER A 84 -13.66 3.99 -5.81
CA SER A 84 -12.36 3.33 -5.71
C SER A 84 -11.22 4.30 -5.33
N TRP A 85 -11.26 5.55 -5.80
CA TRP A 85 -10.28 6.57 -5.41
C TRP A 85 -10.26 6.84 -3.90
N MET A 86 -11.41 6.67 -3.21
CA MET A 86 -11.50 6.88 -1.76
C MET A 86 -10.77 5.77 -1.01
N PHE A 87 -10.86 4.53 -1.49
CA PHE A 87 -10.05 3.42 -0.97
C PHE A 87 -8.57 3.69 -1.17
N PHE A 88 -8.15 4.14 -2.37
CA PHE A 88 -6.76 4.50 -2.62
C PHE A 88 -6.26 5.56 -1.64
N ARG A 89 -7.01 6.66 -1.48
CA ARG A 89 -6.66 7.72 -0.54
C ARG A 89 -6.48 7.18 0.88
N ASN A 90 -7.44 6.40 1.36
CA ASN A 90 -7.43 5.90 2.73
C ASN A 90 -6.27 4.90 2.94
N SER A 91 -6.04 3.98 2.00
CA SER A 91 -4.92 3.05 2.03
C SER A 91 -3.58 3.77 1.97
N LEU A 92 -3.41 4.74 1.07
CA LEU A 92 -2.19 5.53 0.95
C LEU A 92 -1.88 6.29 2.24
N LEU A 93 -2.88 6.96 2.83
CA LEU A 93 -2.69 7.67 4.10
C LEU A 93 -2.33 6.71 5.23
N SER A 94 -2.95 5.54 5.28
CA SER A 94 -2.66 4.51 6.27
C SER A 94 -1.23 3.97 6.11
N ASP A 95 -0.83 3.61 4.90
CA ASP A 95 0.51 3.08 4.59
C ASP A 95 1.60 4.10 4.96
N LEU A 96 1.40 5.37 4.60
CA LEU A 96 2.32 6.46 4.95
C LEU A 96 2.38 6.70 6.46
N ALA A 97 1.24 6.69 7.15
CA ALA A 97 1.19 6.88 8.60
C ALA A 97 1.92 5.75 9.34
N PHE A 98 1.64 4.49 9.00
CA PHE A 98 2.32 3.34 9.60
C PHE A 98 3.81 3.31 9.24
N THR A 99 4.18 3.67 8.01
CA THR A 99 5.59 3.80 7.61
C THR A 99 6.31 4.90 8.38
N ALA A 100 5.66 6.05 8.60
CA ALA A 100 6.22 7.14 9.39
C ALA A 100 6.44 6.73 10.85
N VAL A 101 5.44 6.09 11.47
CA VAL A 101 5.56 5.54 12.84
C VAL A 101 6.72 4.53 12.91
N PHE A 102 6.82 3.62 11.94
CA PHE A 102 7.91 2.66 11.87
C PHE A 102 9.29 3.33 11.77
N ILE A 103 9.44 4.33 10.90
CA ILE A 103 10.68 5.12 10.76
C ILE A 103 11.02 5.82 12.08
N LEU A 104 10.05 6.41 12.78
CA LEU A 104 10.26 7.07 14.07
C LEU A 104 10.77 6.09 15.12
N LEU A 105 10.14 4.92 15.23
CA LEU A 105 10.55 3.87 16.16
C LEU A 105 11.95 3.32 15.84
N MET A 106 12.29 3.13 14.56
CA MET A 106 13.64 2.75 14.15
C MET A 106 14.69 3.80 14.56
N ARG A 107 14.37 5.09 14.37
CA ARG A 107 15.27 6.19 14.73
C ARG A 107 15.45 6.30 16.24
N ALA A 108 14.38 6.17 17.02
CA ALA A 108 14.42 6.19 18.48
C ALA A 108 15.30 5.06 19.06
N GLN A 109 15.34 3.91 18.39
CA GLN A 109 16.18 2.78 18.79
C GLN A 109 17.63 2.86 18.31
N SER A 110 17.98 3.87 17.48
CA SER A 110 19.33 4.00 16.97
C SER A 110 20.35 4.20 18.11
N PRO A 111 21.57 3.62 18.01
CA PRO A 111 22.60 3.77 19.04
C PRO A 111 22.89 5.23 19.40
N ARG A 112 22.79 6.12 18.41
CA ARG A 112 22.95 7.56 18.56
C ARG A 112 21.86 8.18 19.43
N ALA A 113 20.59 7.86 19.19
CA ALA A 113 19.48 8.34 20.02
C ALA A 113 19.57 7.80 21.47
N ARG A 114 19.99 6.53 21.64
CA ARG A 114 20.24 5.96 22.98
C ARG A 114 21.38 6.68 23.71
N ALA A 115 22.45 7.03 23.00
CA ALA A 115 23.57 7.79 23.56
C ALA A 115 23.17 9.21 23.97
N GLU A 116 22.42 9.94 23.13
CA GLU A 116 21.90 11.29 23.44
C GLU A 116 21.00 11.29 24.69
N VAL A 117 20.10 10.31 24.81
CA VAL A 117 19.24 10.16 26.00
C VAL A 117 20.04 9.79 27.25
N ALA A 118 21.07 8.95 27.12
CA ALA A 118 21.95 8.59 28.24
C ALA A 118 22.74 9.80 28.75
N VAL A 119 23.27 10.63 27.84
CA VAL A 119 23.97 11.88 28.18
C VAL A 119 23.03 12.87 28.86
N ALA A 120 21.82 13.08 28.31
CA ALA A 120 20.83 13.97 28.90
C ALA A 120 20.33 13.53 30.29
N ARG A 121 20.39 12.23 30.61
CA ARG A 121 20.09 11.69 31.95
C ARG A 121 21.25 11.79 32.94
N ALA A 122 22.46 11.98 32.44
CA ALA A 122 23.68 12.07 33.26
C ALA A 122 24.08 13.52 33.56
N ALA A 123 23.45 14.50 32.91
CA ALA A 123 23.58 15.94 33.16
C ALA A 123 22.49 16.43 34.12
#